data_AF-A0A9D2CZJ8-F1
#
_entry.id   AF-A0A9D2CZJ8-F1
#
_cell.length_a   1.000
_cell.length_b   1.000
_cell.length_c   1.000
_cell.angle_alpha   90.00
_cell.angle_beta   90.00
_cell.angle_gamma   90.00
#
_symmetry.space_group_name_H-M   'P 1'
#
loop_
_entity.id
_entity.type
_entity.pdbx_description
1 polymer ?
#
loop_
_entity_poly.entity_id
_entity_poly.type
_entity_poly.pdbx_seq_one_letter_code
_entity_poly.pdbx_strand_id
1 'polypeptide(L)' 'MNGYSQSALAEATGISQQKISYYESGKHSPPIEFCIRLADFYGVTLDELVGRDMPAEMSKTDPGEHKRKGGK' A
#
# COMPACT_ATOMS: atom_id res chain seq x y z
N MET A 1 -4.06 5.13 11.50
CA MET A 1 -4.89 4.88 10.30
C MET A 1 -6.35 5.15 10.67
N ASN A 2 -6.90 6.31 10.34
CA ASN A 2 -8.11 6.84 11.02
C ASN A 2 -9.42 6.59 10.24
N GLY A 3 -9.68 5.34 9.86
CA GLY A 3 -10.93 4.98 9.16
C GLY A 3 -11.46 3.57 9.44
N TYR A 4 -10.63 2.68 9.99
CA TYR A 4 -10.98 1.30 10.30
C TYR A 4 -10.38 0.90 11.65
N SER A 5 -11.03 -0.02 12.37
CA SER A 5 -10.39 -0.64 13.54
C SER A 5 -9.20 -1.48 13.08
N GLN A 6 -8.20 -1.64 13.95
CA GLN A 6 -7.04 -2.48 13.64
C GLN A 6 -7.44 -3.93 13.34
N SER A 7 -8.52 -4.43 13.95
CA SER A 7 -9.08 -5.75 13.67
C SER A 7 -9.68 -5.84 12.26
N ALA A 8 -10.49 -4.85 11.86
CA ALA A 8 -11.06 -4.81 10.51
C ALA A 8 -9.96 -4.68 9.44
N LEU A 9 -8.93 -3.87 9.72
CA LEU A 9 -7.79 -3.74 8.83
C LEU A 9 -7.00 -5.06 8.73
N ALA A 10 -6.86 -5.78 9.85
CA ALA A 10 -6.20 -7.08 9.87
C ALA A 10 -6.93 -8.11 9.01
N GLU A 11 -8.25 -8.17 9.12
CA GLU A 11 -9.10 -9.05 8.31
C GLU A 11 -9.02 -8.71 6.82
N ALA A 12 -9.04 -7.42 6.47
CA ALA A 12 -9.03 -6.99 5.08
C ALA A 12 -7.66 -7.15 4.39
N THR A 13 -6.56 -6.97 5.12
CA THR A 13 -5.20 -6.96 4.55
C THR A 13 -4.42 -8.26 4.79
N GLY A 14 -4.97 -9.18 5.60
CA GLY A 14 -4.27 -10.39 6.04
C GLY A 14 -3.05 -10.10 6.91
N ILE A 15 -2.95 -8.89 7.45
CA ILE A 15 -1.90 -8.45 8.36
C ILE A 15 -2.37 -8.72 9.79
N SER A 16 -1.53 -9.26 10.68
CA SER A 16 -1.97 -9.41 12.06
C SER A 16 -2.20 -8.06 12.75
N GLN A 17 -3.24 -7.97 13.57
CA GLN A 17 -3.57 -6.78 14.36
C GLN A 17 -2.36 -6.28 15.18
N GLN A 18 -1.58 -7.21 15.74
CA GLN A 18 -0.34 -6.87 16.46
C GLN A 18 0.67 -6.14 15.58
N LYS A 19 0.87 -6.58 14.33
CA LYS A 19 1.77 -5.90 13.39
C LYS A 19 1.25 -4.52 13.01
N ILE A 20 -0.06 -4.38 12.78
CA ILE A 20 -0.68 -3.06 12.55
C ILE A 20 -0.39 -2.12 13.72
N SER A 21 -0.69 -2.55 14.95
CA SER A 21 -0.41 -1.74 16.15
C SER A 21 1.07 -1.40 16.30
N TYR A 22 1.96 -2.33 15.95
CA TYR A 22 3.40 -2.12 15.99
C TYR A 22 3.85 -1.03 15.03
N TYR A 23 3.33 -1.02 13.79
CA TYR A 23 3.65 0.02 12.80
C TYR A 23 2.97 1.35 13.10
N GLU A 24 1.74 1.34 13.61
CA GLU A 24 1.04 2.56 14.03
C GLU A 24 1.72 3.26 15.23
N SER A 25 2.49 2.51 16.03
CA SER A 25 3.27 3.10 17.12
C SER A 25 4.43 3.98 16.65
N GLY A 26 4.77 3.95 15.35
CA GLY A 26 5.86 4.73 14.76
C GLY A 26 7.26 4.24 15.12
N LYS A 27 7.39 3.19 15.94
CA LYS A 27 8.69 2.63 16.35
C LYS A 27 9.39 1.87 15.22
N HIS A 28 8.63 1.36 14.26
CA HIS A 28 9.13 0.54 13.16
C HIS A 28 8.36 0.83 11.88
N SER A 29 9.07 0.78 10.75
CA SER A 29 8.46 0.91 9.43
C SER A 29 7.88 -0.42 8.97
N PRO A 30 6.69 -0.42 8.35
CA PRO A 30 6.14 -1.61 7.70
C PRO A 30 7.02 -2.04 6.52
N PRO A 31 7.11 -3.35 6.23
CA PRO A 31 7.76 -3.83 5.01
C PRO A 31 6.97 -3.37 3.77
N ILE A 32 7.64 -3.28 2.62
CA ILE A 32 7.04 -2.78 1.38
C ILE A 32 5.77 -3.53 0.96
N GLU A 33 5.72 -4.84 1.20
CA GLU A 33 4.54 -5.67 0.92
C GLU A 33 3.31 -5.22 1.71
N PHE A 34 3.49 -4.74 2.95
CA PHE A 34 2.40 -4.22 3.76
C PHE A 34 1.91 -2.89 3.20
N CYS A 35 2.82 -2.03 2.79
CA CYS A 35 2.45 -0.76 2.18
C CYS A 35 1.65 -0.97 0.90
N ILE A 36 2.01 -1.96 0.07
CA ILE A 36 1.23 -2.32 -1.13
C ILE A 36 -0.19 -2.74 -0.75
N ARG A 37 -0.35 -3.68 0.20
CA ARG A 37 -1.68 -4.13 0.64
C ARG A 37 -2.54 -3.00 1.23
N LEU A 38 -1.91 -2.08 1.95
CA LEU A 38 -2.60 -0.91 2.49
C LEU A 38 -3.01 0.06 1.38
N ALA A 39 -2.15 0.30 0.40
CA ALA A 39 -2.44 1.12 -0.76
C ALA A 39 -3.64 0.54 -1.56
N ASP A 40 -3.62 -0.76 -1.83
CA ASP A 40 -4.72 -1.49 -2.47
C ASP A 40 -6.02 -1.39 -1.66
N PHE A 41 -5.94 -1.57 -0.33
CA PHE A 41 -7.09 -1.48 0.57
C PHE A 41 -7.72 -0.08 0.61
N TYR A 42 -6.91 0.97 0.65
CA TYR A 42 -7.38 2.36 0.67
C TYR A 42 -7.71 2.91 -0.73
N GLY A 43 -7.37 2.18 -1.80
CA GLY A 43 -7.57 2.62 -3.18
C GLY A 43 -6.69 3.83 -3.55
N VAL A 44 -5.50 3.92 -2.96
CA VAL A 44 -4.52 4.99 -3.21
C VAL A 44 -3.22 4.40 -3.77
N THR A 45 -2.38 5.24 -4.35
CA THR A 45 -1.03 4.84 -4.75
C THR A 45 -0.11 4.68 -3.54
N LEU A 46 1.02 3.99 -3.73
CA LEU A 46 2.02 3.87 -2.68
C LEU A 46 2.62 5.24 -2.30
N ASP A 47 2.83 6.13 -3.27
CA ASP A 47 3.34 7.48 -3.02
C ASP A 47 2.36 8.30 -2.18
N GLU A 48 1.05 8.22 -2.46
CA GLU A 48 0.00 8.82 -1.63
C GLU A 48 -0.03 8.23 -0.21
N LEU A 49 0.09 6.91 -0.08
CA LEU A 49 0.08 6.22 1.22
C LEU A 49 1.21 6.70 2.14
N VAL A 50 2.40 6.93 1.58
CA VAL A 50 3.59 7.35 2.35
C VAL A 50 3.72 8.87 2.46
N GLY A 51 2.76 9.64 1.94
CA GLY A 51 2.75 11.10 1.99
C GLY A 51 3.80 11.74 1.10
N ARG A 52 4.17 11.10 -0.01
CA ARG A 52 5.05 11.69 -1.01
C ARG A 52 4.20 12.47 -2.00
N ASP A 53 4.33 13.80 -1.99
CA ASP A 53 3.78 14.66 -3.03
C ASP A 53 4.42 14.30 -4.38
N MET A 54 3.63 13.66 -5.25
CA MET A 54 3.99 13.49 -6.65
C MET A 54 3.57 14.75 -7.40
N PRO A 55 4.46 15.40 -8.17
CA PRO A 55 4.05 16.49 -9.03
C PRO A 55 2.97 15.98 -9.99
N ALA A 56 1.86 16.73 -10.11
CA ALA A 56 0.63 16.34 -10.80
C ALA A 56 0.84 15.81 -12.25
N GLU A 57 1.97 16.14 -12.86
CA GLU A 57 2.39 15.77 -14.21
C GLU A 57 2.65 14.26 -14.43
N MET A 58 2.83 13.45 -13.38
CA MET A 58 3.11 12.00 -13.52
C MET A 58 1.86 11.08 -13.44
N SER A 59 0.67 11.65 -13.24
CA SER A 59 -0.57 10.89 -12.91
C SER A 59 -1.23 10.13 -14.06
N LYS A 60 -0.60 10.02 -15.24
CA LYS A 60 -1.15 9.30 -16.40
C LYS A 60 -0.11 8.40 -17.06
N THR A 61 0.19 7.26 -16.45
CA THR A 61 0.65 6.12 -17.23
C THR A 61 -0.21 4.91 -16.89
N ASP A 62 -0.96 4.50 -17.91
CA ASP A 62 -1.81 3.32 -17.93
C ASP A 62 -0.99 2.07 -17.54
N PRO A 63 -1.40 1.27 -16.54
CA PRO A 63 -0.74 0.02 -16.20
C PRO A 63 -1.09 -1.04 -17.24
N GLY A 64 -0.53 -0.92 -18.45
CA GLY A 64 -1.07 -1.61 -19.62
C GLY A 64 -0.09 -2.11 -20.67
N GLU A 65 1.23 -2.23 -20.43
CA GLU A 65 2.06 -2.99 -21.38
C GLU A 65 3.33 -3.64 -20.78
N HIS A 66 3.18 -4.62 -19.89
CA HIS A 66 4.21 -5.66 -19.76
C HIS A 66 3.95 -6.77 -20.77
N LYS A 67 4.31 -6.48 -22.02
CA LYS A 67 4.31 -7.45 -23.11
C LYS A 67 5.23 -8.62 -22.75
N ARG A 68 4.66 -9.74 -22.29
CA ARG A 68 5.41 -10.99 -22.15
C ARG A 68 5.85 -11.43 -23.53
N LYS A 69 7.08 -11.12 -23.91
CA LYS A 69 7.72 -11.77 -25.05
C LYS A 69 8.16 -13.16 -24.61
N GLY A 70 7.32 -14.15 -24.92
CA GLY A 70 7.77 -15.53 -25.06
C GLY A 70 8.63 -15.68 -26.32
N GLY A 71 9.57 -16.63 -26.26
CA GLY A 71 10.49 -17.02 -27.34
C GLY A 71 11.93 -16.68 -26.96
N LYS A 72 12.81 -17.64 -26.70
CA LYS A 72 13.09 -18.87 -27.45
C LYS A 72 13.47 -20.03 -26.53
#